data_AF-A0AAW2PJF5-F1
#
_entry.id   AF-A0AAW2PJF5-F1
#
_cell.length_a   1.000
_cell.length_b   1.000
_cell.length_c   1.000
_cell.angle_alpha   90.00
_cell.angle_beta   90.00
_cell.angle_gamma   90.00
#
_symmetry.space_group_name_H-M   'P 1'
#
loop_
_entity.id
_entity.type
_entity.pdbx_description
1 polymer ?
#
loop_
_entity_poly.entity_id
_entity_poly.type
_entity_poly.pdbx_seq_one_letter_code
_entity_poly.pdbx_strand_id
1 'polypeptide(L)'
;MGPRRGVMTRSSSAAVNIGDQDPGSPRREALPSERATILEDENSQLREMVVALEVSFLESEISMLSSEMEDCRHVIQESASAFGGDGIADMRREMEQMSIQIGLLQRAVSNAPVFAHDVGARLRIPELKAYGGARDAKEVENFLFDIEQYFLAANVVDEARNVFDCNNGVDR
;
A
#
# COMPACT_ATOMS: atom_id res chain seq x y z
N MET A 1 -23.47 -42.08 42.52
CA MET A 1 -24.39 -42.35 43.65
C MET A 1 -25.76 -42.69 43.06
N GLY A 2 -26.32 -43.86 43.39
CA GLY A 2 -27.45 -44.50 42.68
C GLY A 2 -28.85 -43.90 42.93
N PRO A 3 -29.95 -44.63 42.64
CA PRO A 3 -30.17 -45.91 43.29
C PRO A 3 -30.58 -47.09 42.38
N ARG A 4 -30.25 -48.27 42.92
CA ARG A 4 -30.69 -49.60 42.51
C ARG A 4 -32.18 -49.82 42.86
N ARG A 5 -32.92 -50.50 41.99
CA ARG A 5 -34.04 -51.38 42.39
C ARG A 5 -33.96 -52.69 41.61
N GLY A 6 -33.66 -53.78 42.33
CA GLY A 6 -34.20 -55.11 41.99
C GLY A 6 -35.62 -55.22 42.57
N VAL A 7 -36.39 -56.31 42.44
CA VAL A 7 -36.16 -57.71 42.06
C VAL A 7 -37.54 -58.28 41.64
N MET A 8 -37.52 -59.46 41.02
CA MET A 8 -38.53 -60.54 41.02
C MET A 8 -39.14 -60.93 39.67
N THR A 9 -38.38 -61.77 38.97
CA THR A 9 -38.78 -63.13 38.55
C THR A 9 -40.25 -63.40 38.25
N ARG A 10 -40.53 -63.71 36.98
CA ARG A 10 -41.45 -64.79 36.62
C ARG A 10 -40.74 -65.74 35.66
N SER A 11 -40.55 -66.97 36.13
CA SER A 11 -40.16 -68.12 35.32
C SER A 11 -41.21 -68.37 34.25
N SER A 12 -40.78 -68.51 33.01
CA SER A 12 -41.55 -69.20 31.98
C SER A 12 -40.58 -70.10 31.21
N SER A 13 -40.56 -71.38 31.61
CA SER A 13 -39.94 -72.44 30.83
C SER A 13 -40.76 -72.66 29.56
N ALA A 14 -40.10 -72.64 28.40
CA ALA A 14 -40.57 -73.37 27.23
C ALA A 14 -39.36 -73.76 26.36
N ALA A 15 -39.04 -75.04 26.47
CA ALA A 15 -38.42 -75.91 25.46
C ALA A 15 -37.25 -75.38 24.63
N VAL A 16 -36.07 -75.90 24.98
CA VAL A 16 -35.01 -76.19 24.01
C VAL A 16 -35.60 -77.08 22.93
N ASN A 17 -35.90 -76.50 21.76
CA ASN A 17 -36.25 -77.27 20.57
C ASN A 17 -34.94 -77.69 19.90
N ILE A 18 -34.37 -78.79 20.38
CA ILE A 18 -33.44 -79.62 19.62
C ILE A 18 -34.32 -80.35 18.60
N GLY A 19 -34.38 -79.81 17.40
CA GLY A 19 -35.16 -80.35 16.31
C GLY A 19 -34.66 -79.78 15.00
N ASP A 20 -33.85 -80.59 14.33
CA ASP A 20 -33.45 -80.50 12.93
C ASP A 20 -32.69 -79.24 12.48
N GLN A 21 -31.37 -79.41 12.51
CA GLN A 21 -30.54 -78.95 11.41
C GLN A 21 -31.16 -79.49 10.11
N ASP A 22 -31.67 -78.59 9.26
CA ASP A 22 -31.67 -78.79 7.81
C ASP A 22 -30.38 -78.13 7.28
N PRO A 23 -29.28 -78.88 7.10
CA PRO A 23 -28.05 -78.35 6.52
C PRO A 23 -28.18 -78.40 4.99
N GLY A 24 -29.14 -77.66 4.42
CA GLY A 24 -29.57 -78.04 3.08
C GLY A 24 -30.34 -77.02 2.26
N SER A 25 -30.42 -75.74 2.63
CA SER A 25 -30.83 -74.72 1.65
C SER A 25 -29.61 -74.31 0.82
N PRO A 26 -29.57 -74.61 -0.49
CA PRO A 26 -28.51 -74.07 -1.33
C PRO A 26 -28.67 -72.55 -1.26
N ARG A 27 -27.66 -71.86 -0.72
CA ARG A 27 -27.42 -70.50 -1.19
C ARG A 27 -27.42 -70.64 -2.70
N ARG A 28 -28.41 -70.06 -3.40
CA ARG A 28 -28.42 -70.02 -4.85
C ARG A 28 -27.16 -69.24 -5.22
N GLU A 29 -26.06 -69.96 -5.39
CA GLU A 29 -24.86 -69.43 -5.98
C GLU A 29 -25.29 -69.00 -7.38
N ALA A 30 -25.29 -67.69 -7.60
CA ALA A 30 -25.62 -67.11 -8.89
C ALA A 30 -24.84 -67.90 -9.94
N LEU A 31 -25.53 -68.33 -11.00
CA LEU A 31 -24.87 -69.05 -12.08
C LEU A 31 -23.68 -68.20 -12.55
N PRO A 32 -22.55 -68.81 -12.96
CA PRO A 32 -21.36 -68.06 -13.34
C PRO A 32 -21.62 -66.92 -14.34
N SER A 33 -22.62 -67.10 -15.22
CA SER A 33 -23.09 -66.09 -16.16
C SER A 33 -23.78 -64.89 -15.50
N GLU A 34 -24.60 -65.11 -14.47
CA GLU A 34 -25.30 -64.04 -13.73
C GLU A 34 -24.32 -63.25 -12.85
N ARG A 35 -23.31 -63.92 -12.31
CA ARG A 35 -22.21 -63.24 -11.61
C ARG A 35 -21.36 -62.40 -12.55
N ALA A 36 -21.14 -62.84 -13.79
CA ALA A 36 -20.40 -62.08 -14.79
C ALA A 36 -21.13 -60.78 -15.17
N THR A 37 -22.45 -60.83 -15.39
CA THR A 37 -23.25 -59.63 -15.72
C THR A 37 -23.27 -58.62 -14.57
N ILE A 38 -23.37 -59.09 -13.32
CA ILE A 38 -23.31 -58.20 -12.14
C ILE A 38 -21.95 -57.50 -12.05
N LEU A 39 -20.85 -58.22 -12.28
CA LEU A 39 -19.51 -57.65 -12.28
C LEU A 39 -19.26 -56.70 -13.45
N GLU A 40 -19.90 -56.92 -14.59
CA GLU A 40 -19.88 -56.00 -15.74
C GLU A 40 -20.63 -54.70 -15.41
N ASP A 41 -21.80 -54.79 -14.79
CA ASP A 41 -22.57 -53.63 -14.35
C ASP A 41 -21.83 -52.82 -13.26
N GLU A 42 -21.24 -53.49 -12.26
CA GLU A 42 -20.40 -52.86 -11.24
C GLU A 42 -19.16 -52.20 -11.85
N ASN A 43 -18.50 -52.83 -12.83
CA ASN A 43 -17.40 -52.21 -13.57
C ASN A 43 -17.86 -50.99 -14.37
N SER A 44 -19.06 -51.03 -14.95
CA SER A 44 -19.63 -49.92 -15.69
C SER A 44 -19.88 -48.72 -14.77
N GLN A 45 -20.47 -48.95 -13.59
CA GLN A 45 -20.67 -47.92 -12.57
C GLN A 45 -19.34 -47.37 -12.03
N LEU A 46 -18.35 -48.22 -11.77
CA LEU A 46 -17.04 -47.77 -11.30
C LEU A 46 -16.35 -46.88 -12.34
N ARG A 47 -16.45 -47.21 -13.63
CA ARG A 47 -15.91 -46.37 -14.71
C ARG A 47 -16.59 -45.01 -14.76
N GLU A 48 -17.92 -44.99 -14.66
CA GLU A 48 -18.68 -43.73 -14.64
C GLU A 48 -18.30 -42.87 -13.43
N MET A 49 -18.15 -43.48 -12.25
CA MET A 49 -17.75 -42.79 -11.03
C MET A 49 -16.31 -42.24 -11.11
N VAL A 50 -15.38 -43.00 -11.70
CA VAL A 50 -14.00 -42.54 -11.91
C VAL A 50 -13.99 -41.32 -12.82
N VAL A 51 -14.71 -41.36 -13.95
CA VAL A 51 -14.81 -40.21 -14.86
C VAL A 51 -15.44 -39.01 -14.16
N ALA A 52 -16.51 -39.21 -13.39
CA ALA A 52 -17.15 -38.13 -12.64
C ALA A 52 -16.20 -37.49 -11.61
N LEU A 53 -15.40 -38.30 -10.91
CA LEU A 53 -14.39 -37.82 -9.97
C LEU A 53 -13.27 -37.04 -10.69
N GLU A 54 -12.75 -37.57 -11.79
CA GLU A 54 -11.72 -36.90 -12.61
C GLU A 54 -12.21 -35.54 -13.13
N VAL A 55 -13.44 -35.49 -13.63
CA VAL A 55 -14.07 -34.23 -14.10
C VAL A 55 -14.23 -33.27 -12.93
N SER A 56 -14.76 -33.71 -11.79
CA SER A 56 -14.96 -32.83 -10.62
C SER A 56 -13.64 -32.26 -10.08
N PHE A 57 -12.55 -33.03 -10.16
CA PHE A 57 -11.23 -32.57 -9.76
C PHE A 57 -10.71 -31.49 -10.71
N LEU A 58 -10.80 -31.72 -12.02
CA LEU A 58 -10.38 -30.76 -13.04
C LEU A 58 -11.22 -29.47 -12.99
N GLU A 59 -12.53 -29.57 -12.77
CA GLU A 59 -13.39 -28.39 -12.60
C GLU A 59 -12.96 -27.55 -11.39
N SER A 60 -12.63 -28.20 -10.27
CA SER A 60 -12.10 -27.52 -9.09
C SER A 60 -10.76 -26.84 -9.39
N GLU A 61 -9.85 -27.50 -10.11
CA GLU A 61 -8.53 -26.96 -10.47
C GLU A 61 -8.66 -25.77 -11.43
N ILE A 62 -9.52 -25.87 -12.45
CA ILE A 62 -9.85 -24.76 -13.36
C ILE A 62 -10.43 -23.58 -12.59
N SER A 63 -11.32 -23.84 -11.63
CA SER A 63 -11.91 -22.78 -10.80
C SER A 63 -10.86 -22.08 -9.94
N MET A 64 -9.94 -22.83 -9.32
CA MET A 64 -8.86 -22.25 -8.53
C MET A 64 -7.92 -21.40 -9.40
N LEU A 65 -7.47 -21.97 -10.53
CA LEU A 65 -6.58 -21.26 -11.45
C LEU A 65 -7.24 -20.00 -12.03
N SER A 66 -8.54 -20.05 -12.33
CA SER A 66 -9.29 -18.89 -12.79
C SER A 66 -9.34 -17.79 -11.73
N SER A 67 -9.50 -18.16 -10.45
CA SER A 67 -9.44 -17.21 -9.34
C SER A 67 -8.05 -16.57 -9.21
N GLU A 68 -6.99 -17.38 -9.25
CA GLU A 68 -5.61 -16.87 -9.17
C GLU A 68 -5.26 -15.95 -10.35
N MET A 69 -5.76 -16.25 -11.55
CA MET A 69 -5.60 -15.37 -12.71
C MET A 69 -6.31 -14.03 -12.52
N GLU A 70 -7.50 -14.03 -11.92
CA GLU A 70 -8.22 -12.78 -11.64
C GLU A 70 -7.49 -11.93 -10.60
N ASP A 71 -6.92 -12.55 -9.57
CA ASP A 71 -6.08 -11.87 -8.57
C ASP A 71 -4.84 -11.24 -9.23
N CYS A 72 -4.15 -11.98 -10.11
CA CYS A 72 -3.01 -11.46 -10.87
C CYS A 72 -3.42 -10.30 -11.78
N ARG A 73 -4.57 -10.42 -12.45
CA ARG A 73 -5.12 -9.37 -13.31
C ARG A 73 -5.41 -8.11 -12.51
N HIS A 74 -5.95 -8.25 -11.30
CA HIS A 74 -6.23 -7.14 -10.40
C HIS A 74 -4.96 -6.39 -10.02
N VAL A 75 -3.91 -7.12 -9.61
CA VAL A 75 -2.60 -6.53 -9.25
C VAL A 75 -1.97 -5.80 -10.44
N ILE A 76 -2.05 -6.39 -11.64
CA ILE A 76 -1.55 -5.75 -12.88
C ILE A 76 -2.33 -4.47 -13.17
N GLN A 77 -3.65 -4.48 -13.02
CA GLN A 77 -4.50 -3.32 -13.28
C GLN A 77 -4.24 -2.19 -12.28
N GLU A 78 -4.10 -2.51 -11.00
CA GLU A 78 -3.75 -1.54 -9.95
C GLU A 78 -2.37 -0.92 -10.24
N SER A 79 -1.37 -1.76 -10.54
CA SER A 79 -0.03 -1.31 -10.92
C SER A 79 -0.03 -0.44 -12.18
N ALA A 80 -0.83 -0.81 -13.18
CA ALA A 80 -0.99 -0.04 -14.42
C ALA A 80 -1.76 1.27 -14.20
N SER A 81 -2.65 1.36 -13.22
CA SER A 81 -3.30 2.64 -12.89
C SER A 81 -2.34 3.63 -12.24
N ALA A 82 -1.43 3.14 -11.37
CA ALA A 82 -0.44 3.98 -10.69
C ALA A 82 0.70 4.41 -11.61
N PHE A 83 1.18 3.52 -12.49
CA PHE A 83 2.40 3.73 -13.27
C PHE A 83 2.21 3.62 -14.79
N GLY A 84 1.02 3.32 -15.25
CA GLY A 84 0.71 3.19 -16.67
C GLY A 84 0.40 4.52 -17.32
N GLY A 85 -0.31 4.44 -18.46
CA GLY A 85 -0.52 5.58 -19.36
C GLY A 85 -1.13 6.81 -18.70
N ASP A 86 -2.12 6.59 -17.83
CA ASP A 86 -2.86 7.68 -17.17
C ASP A 86 -1.97 8.42 -16.15
N GLY A 87 -1.29 7.68 -15.27
CA GLY A 87 -0.35 8.27 -14.30
C GLY A 87 0.80 9.03 -14.98
N ILE A 88 1.35 8.51 -16.08
CA ILE A 88 2.38 9.20 -16.86
C ILE A 88 1.82 10.47 -17.52
N ALA A 89 0.59 10.41 -18.06
CA ALA A 89 -0.04 11.57 -18.68
C ALA A 89 -0.31 12.68 -17.65
N ASP A 90 -0.73 12.32 -16.44
CA ASP A 90 -0.97 13.28 -15.35
C ASP A 90 0.32 13.94 -14.88
N MET A 91 1.39 13.17 -14.64
CA MET A 91 2.70 13.73 -14.29
C MET A 91 3.22 14.69 -15.37
N ARG A 92 3.04 14.34 -16.66
CA ARG A 92 3.44 15.22 -17.76
C ARG A 92 2.65 16.53 -17.77
N ARG A 93 1.34 16.48 -17.50
CA ARG A 93 0.49 17.67 -17.39
C ARG A 93 0.95 18.57 -16.23
N GLU A 94 1.25 17.99 -15.07
CA GLU A 94 1.76 18.75 -13.92
C GLU A 94 3.14 19.37 -14.21
N MET A 95 4.05 18.65 -14.86
CA MET A 95 5.33 19.20 -15.31
C MET A 95 5.16 20.37 -16.27
N GLU A 96 4.25 20.26 -17.25
CA GLU A 96 3.94 21.34 -18.18
C GLU A 96 3.38 22.57 -17.43
N GLN A 97 2.47 22.35 -16.48
CA GLN A 97 1.93 23.41 -15.63
C GLN A 97 3.01 24.10 -14.79
N MET A 98 3.88 23.33 -14.13
CA MET A 98 4.99 23.89 -13.35
C MET A 98 5.96 24.66 -14.23
N SER A 99 6.29 24.16 -15.42
CA SER A 99 7.14 24.85 -16.39
C SER A 99 6.55 26.21 -16.78
N ILE A 100 5.23 26.27 -17.02
CA ILE A 100 4.52 27.53 -17.28
C ILE A 100 4.60 28.46 -16.07
N GLN A 101 4.32 27.97 -14.85
CA GLN A 101 4.39 28.77 -13.63
C GLN A 101 5.79 29.33 -13.38
N ILE A 102 6.84 28.51 -13.55
CA ILE A 102 8.23 28.94 -13.44
C ILE A 102 8.53 30.01 -14.48
N GLY A 103 8.13 29.83 -15.74
CA GLY A 103 8.33 30.83 -16.79
C GLY A 103 7.61 32.15 -16.51
N LEU A 104 6.41 32.09 -15.92
CA LEU A 104 5.67 33.27 -15.47
C LEU A 104 6.36 33.96 -14.30
N LEU A 105 6.83 33.21 -13.29
CA LEU A 105 7.57 33.75 -12.15
C LEU A 105 8.89 34.37 -12.59
N GLN A 106 9.66 33.71 -13.45
CA GLN A 106 10.89 34.25 -14.02
C GLN A 106 10.65 35.56 -14.77
N ARG A 107 9.57 35.63 -15.56
CA ARG A 107 9.16 36.86 -16.25
C ARG A 107 8.70 37.92 -15.27
N ALA A 108 7.93 37.56 -14.24
CA ALA A 108 7.47 38.49 -13.22
C ALA A 108 8.65 39.04 -12.40
N VAL A 109 9.67 38.23 -12.13
CA VAL A 109 10.91 38.67 -11.47
C VAL A 109 11.75 39.55 -12.40
N SER A 110 11.85 39.20 -13.69
CA SER A 110 12.62 39.99 -14.68
C SER A 110 11.94 41.31 -15.05
N ASN A 111 10.60 41.32 -15.10
CA ASN A 111 9.76 42.46 -15.46
C ASN A 111 9.20 43.18 -14.24
N ALA A 112 9.40 42.66 -13.03
CA ALA A 112 9.19 43.45 -11.84
C ALA A 112 9.98 44.73 -12.07
N PRO A 113 9.37 45.91 -11.88
CA PRO A 113 10.19 47.05 -11.56
C PRO A 113 11.03 46.53 -10.41
N VAL A 114 12.35 46.38 -10.63
CA VAL A 114 13.28 46.59 -9.54
C VAL A 114 12.75 47.89 -9.00
N PHE A 115 12.06 47.84 -7.86
CA PHE A 115 11.70 49.07 -7.20
C PHE A 115 13.02 49.76 -7.18
N ALA A 116 13.10 50.84 -7.94
CA ALA A 116 14.18 51.75 -7.83
C ALA A 116 13.99 52.35 -6.42
N HIS A 117 14.28 51.58 -5.37
CA HIS A 117 15.44 51.91 -4.57
C HIS A 117 16.62 51.91 -5.53
N ASP A 118 16.60 53.00 -6.28
CA ASP A 118 17.56 53.56 -7.16
C ASP A 118 18.82 52.69 -7.23
N VAL A 119 18.85 51.72 -8.16
CA VAL A 119 20.11 51.04 -8.53
C VAL A 119 21.06 52.05 -9.21
N GLY A 120 20.57 53.25 -9.54
CA GLY A 120 21.33 54.46 -9.84
C GLY A 120 21.81 55.23 -8.60
N ALA A 121 21.13 55.11 -7.46
CA ALA A 121 21.71 55.31 -6.15
C ALA A 121 22.48 54.04 -5.84
N ARG A 122 23.62 53.96 -6.50
CA ARG A 122 24.82 54.14 -5.71
C ARG A 122 24.57 55.31 -4.76
N LEU A 123 23.86 55.06 -3.64
CA LEU A 123 23.87 55.91 -2.47
C LEU A 123 25.36 56.11 -2.31
N ARG A 124 25.84 57.32 -2.65
CA ARG A 124 27.22 57.67 -2.37
C ARG A 124 27.28 57.49 -0.88
N ILE A 125 27.76 56.34 -0.46
CA ILE A 125 27.90 56.01 0.94
C ILE A 125 28.70 57.19 1.48
N PRO A 126 28.11 58.02 2.35
CA PRO A 126 28.78 59.22 2.81
C PRO A 126 30.15 58.79 3.36
N GLU A 127 31.21 59.43 2.89
CA GLU A 127 32.55 59.12 3.37
C GLU A 127 32.58 59.39 4.88
N LEU A 128 32.83 58.34 5.66
CA LEU A 128 32.80 58.45 7.11
C LEU A 128 33.96 59.33 7.54
N LYS A 129 33.68 60.44 8.23
CA LYS A 129 34.73 61.28 8.79
C LYS A 129 35.39 60.54 9.96
N ALA A 130 36.72 60.54 9.98
CA ALA A 130 37.46 59.99 11.10
C ALA A 130 37.18 60.80 12.38
N TYR A 131 37.03 60.11 13.51
CA TYR A 131 36.94 60.74 14.82
C TYR A 131 38.29 61.40 15.15
N GLY A 132 38.28 62.71 15.39
CA GLY A 132 39.45 63.52 15.70
C GLY A 132 39.92 63.40 17.15
N GLY A 133 39.13 62.76 18.02
CA GLY A 133 39.57 62.41 19.37
C GLY A 133 39.48 63.53 20.39
N ALA A 134 38.88 64.68 20.06
CA ALA A 134 38.74 65.74 21.03
C ALA A 134 37.70 65.36 22.09
N ARG A 135 37.86 65.89 23.31
CA ARG A 135 36.89 65.72 24.39
C ARG A 135 35.73 66.72 24.23
N ASP A 136 35.16 66.79 23.03
CA ASP A 136 34.03 67.61 22.68
C ASP A 136 32.79 66.72 22.48
N ALA A 137 31.74 66.98 23.26
CA ALA A 137 30.48 66.24 23.17
C ALA A 137 29.87 66.34 21.75
N LYS A 138 30.03 67.49 21.09
CA LYS A 138 29.50 67.72 19.75
C LYS A 138 30.23 66.90 18.69
N GLU A 139 31.53 66.65 18.88
CA GLU A 139 32.30 65.79 17.97
C GLU A 139 31.85 64.34 18.06
N VAL A 140 31.65 63.84 19.29
CA VAL A 140 31.14 62.48 19.54
C VAL A 140 29.75 62.31 18.93
N GLU A 141 28.86 63.28 19.13
CA GLU A 141 27.49 63.24 18.59
C GLU A 141 27.47 63.22 17.05
N ASN A 142 28.27 64.06 16.39
CA ASN A 142 28.35 64.07 14.92
C ASN A 142 28.92 62.76 14.37
N PHE A 143 29.94 62.20 15.03
CA PHE A 143 30.54 60.93 14.60
C PHE A 143 29.56 59.76 14.70
N LEU A 144 28.80 59.68 15.81
CA LEU A 144 27.76 58.66 15.98
C LEU A 144 26.65 58.84 14.95
N PHE A 145 26.20 60.07 14.71
CA PHE A 145 25.20 60.37 13.69
C PHE A 145 25.67 59.96 12.28
N ASP A 146 26.91 60.30 11.90
CA ASP A 146 27.50 59.93 10.61
C ASP A 146 27.59 58.39 10.44
N ILE A 147 27.89 57.65 11.51
CA ILE A 147 27.89 56.17 11.53
C ILE A 147 26.49 55.58 11.35
N GLU A 148 25.49 56.10 12.05
CA GLU A 148 24.12 55.63 11.93
C GLU A 148 23.61 55.83 10.49
N GLN A 149 23.85 57.02 9.92
CA GLN A 149 23.49 57.31 8.54
C GLN A 149 24.25 56.43 7.53
N TYR A 150 25.53 56.13 7.81
CA TYR A 150 26.32 55.22 6.98
C TYR A 150 25.71 53.82 6.93
N PHE A 151 25.36 53.22 8.07
CA PHE A 151 24.77 51.87 8.10
C PHE A 151 23.38 51.81 7.48
N LEU A 152 22.57 52.85 7.65
CA LEU A 152 21.28 52.99 6.99
C LEU A 152 21.45 53.09 5.46
N ALA A 153 22.41 53.88 4.99
CA ALA A 153 22.68 54.06 3.57
C ALA A 153 23.36 52.84 2.92
N ALA A 154 24.17 52.09 3.67
CA ALA A 154 24.87 50.91 3.19
C ALA A 154 23.98 49.65 3.14
N ASN A 155 22.70 49.74 3.57
CA ASN A 155 21.73 48.66 3.55
C ASN A 155 22.22 47.33 4.21
N VAL A 156 23.14 47.43 5.17
CA VAL A 156 23.82 46.28 5.83
C VAL A 156 22.88 45.47 6.72
N VAL A 157 21.67 45.95 6.95
CA VAL A 157 20.66 45.30 7.80
C VAL A 157 20.12 44.00 7.18
N ASP A 158 20.20 43.84 5.85
CA ASP A 158 19.61 42.68 5.16
C ASP A 158 20.59 41.51 4.94
N GLU A 159 21.90 41.75 4.82
CA GLU A 159 22.86 40.66 4.57
C GLU A 159 23.10 39.77 5.79
N ALA A 160 23.10 40.32 7.01
CA ALA A 160 23.34 39.53 8.21
C ALA A 160 22.22 38.51 8.46
N ARG A 161 20.98 38.82 8.07
CA ARG A 161 19.81 37.93 8.24
C ARG A 161 19.88 36.72 7.30
N ASN A 162 20.39 36.91 6.09
CA ASN A 162 20.56 35.85 5.10
C ASN A 162 21.67 34.84 5.46
N VAL A 163 22.61 35.21 6.33
CA VAL A 163 23.67 34.29 6.82
C VAL A 163 23.17 33.38 7.94
N PHE A 164 22.20 33.82 8.76
CA PHE A 164 21.63 33.00 9.83
C PHE A 164 20.61 31.96 9.35
N ASP A 165 19.95 32.20 8.21
CA ASP A 165 19.01 31.23 7.62
C ASP A 165 19.70 30.12 6.81
N CYS A 166 20.97 30.30 6.42
CA CYS A 166 21.74 29.27 5.70
C CYS A 166 22.42 28.23 6.61
N ASN A 167 22.37 28.36 7.95
CA ASN A 167 23.13 27.51 8.88
C ASN A 167 22.32 26.46 9.66
N ASN A 168 21.05 26.23 9.33
CA ASN A 168 20.23 25.17 9.95
C ASN A 168 19.82 24.03 9.00
N GLY A 169 20.52 23.88 7.87
CA GLY A 169 20.20 22.88 6.86
C GLY A 169 21.40 22.06 6.40
N VAL A 170 22.27 21.60 7.30
CA VAL A 170 23.30 20.61 6.95
C VAL A 170 23.42 19.55 8.06
N ASP A 171 23.17 18.31 7.62
CA ASP A 171 23.46 17.00 8.22
C ASP A 171 22.64 16.52 9.44
N ARG A 172 21.56 15.78 9.15
CA ARG A 172 21.34 14.45 9.74
C ARG A 172 20.47 13.53 8.89
#